data_AF-A0A1L5KTN4-F1
#
_entry.id   AF-A0A1L5KTN4-F1
#
_cell.length_a   1.000
_cell.length_b   1.000
_cell.length_c   1.000
_cell.angle_alpha   90.00
_cell.angle_beta   90.00
_cell.angle_gamma   90.00
#
_symmetry.space_group_name_H-M   'P 1'
#
loop_
_entity.id
_entity.type
_entity.pdbx_description
1 polymer ?
#
loop_
_entity_poly.entity_id
_entity_poly.type
_entity_poly.pdbx_seq_one_letter_code
_entity_poly.pdbx_strand_id
1 'polypeptide(L)'
;ERLLAVREMKTVLGRQGRIVIADLMFEHAQDRMKYEQHCTPQQKAELEDEYFTTVEELTHIFSEEGFICTNYKVSDILWIFVADLSEEDRECRKNKRFI
;
A
#
# COMPACT_ATOMS: atom_id res chain seq x y z
N GLU A 1 -7.55 8.73 7.61
CA GLU A 1 -7.20 7.50 8.37
C GLU A 1 -5.99 6.77 7.80
N ARG A 2 -5.94 6.45 6.50
CA ARG A 2 -4.80 5.75 5.84
C ARG A 2 -3.42 6.37 6.11
N LEU A 3 -3.27 7.69 5.93
CA LEU A 3 -2.01 8.39 6.21
C LEU A 3 -1.54 8.22 7.68
N LEU A 4 -2.48 8.25 8.64
CA LEU A 4 -2.15 8.02 10.04
C LEU A 4 -1.66 6.59 10.26
N ALA A 5 -2.30 5.60 9.62
CA ALA A 5 -1.84 4.22 9.68
C ALA A 5 -0.42 4.05 9.11
N VAL A 6 -0.10 4.70 7.97
CA VAL A 6 1.24 4.67 7.38
C VAL A 6 2.28 5.30 8.31
N ARG A 7 1.94 6.43 8.95
CA ARG A 7 2.81 7.05 9.95
C ARG A 7 3.07 6.14 11.15
N GLU A 8 2.04 5.50 11.67
CA GLU A 8 2.19 4.55 12.79
C GLU A 8 2.97 3.29 12.39
N MET A 9 2.72 2.73 11.20
CA MET A 9 3.55 1.65 10.66
C MET A 9 5.03 2.09 10.59
N LYS A 10 5.28 3.31 10.13
CA LYS A 10 6.62 3.89 10.09
C LYS A 10 7.22 4.01 11.50
N THR A 11 6.47 4.39 12.55
CA THR A 11 7.03 4.54 13.92
C THR A 11 7.58 3.23 14.49
N VAL A 12 6.90 2.11 14.24
CA VAL A 12 7.31 0.78 14.74
C VAL A 12 8.33 0.07 13.84
N LEU A 13 8.53 0.55 12.61
CA LEU A 13 9.41 -0.08 11.63
C LEU A 13 10.89 0.01 12.04
N GLY A 14 11.60 -1.12 12.03
CA GLY A 14 13.06 -1.15 12.20
C GLY A 14 13.80 -0.43 11.06
N ARG A 15 15.10 -0.16 11.23
CA ARG A 15 15.91 0.59 10.24
C ARG A 15 15.90 -0.05 8.84
N GLN A 16 15.95 -1.38 8.79
CA GLN A 16 15.89 -2.16 7.56
C GLN A 16 14.53 -2.88 7.46
N GLY A 17 13.53 -2.39 8.19
CA GLY A 17 12.20 -2.95 8.16
C GLY A 17 11.55 -2.65 6.81
N ARG A 18 10.66 -3.56 6.43
CA ARG A 18 9.87 -3.51 5.21
C ARG A 18 8.40 -3.68 5.57
N ILE A 19 7.54 -2.94 4.89
CA ILE A 19 6.10 -3.14 4.96
C ILE A 19 5.71 -3.98 3.73
N VAL A 20 4.96 -5.05 3.96
CA VAL A 20 4.39 -5.90 2.91
C VAL A 20 2.90 -6.00 3.15
N ILE A 21 2.11 -5.54 2.19
CA ILE A 21 0.65 -5.60 2.23
C ILE A 21 0.22 -6.47 1.05
N ALA A 22 -0.48 -7.56 1.33
CA ALA A 22 -1.15 -8.35 0.31
C ALA A 22 -2.65 -8.15 0.52
N ASP A 23 -3.31 -7.52 -0.44
CA ASP A 23 -4.71 -7.12 -0.29
C ASP A 23 -5.43 -7.10 -1.63
N LEU A 24 -6.76 -7.11 -1.57
CA LEU A 24 -7.59 -6.88 -2.73
C LEU A 24 -7.56 -5.38 -3.08
N MET A 25 -6.98 -5.07 -4.24
CA MET A 25 -6.72 -3.72 -4.71
C MET A 25 -6.84 -3.67 -6.23
N PHE A 26 -7.16 -2.49 -6.75
CA PHE A 26 -7.06 -2.20 -8.18
C PHE A 26 -5.84 -1.33 -8.44
N GLU A 27 -5.27 -1.41 -9.65
CA GLU A 27 -4.15 -0.53 -10.02
C GLU A 27 -4.61 0.94 -10.00
N HIS A 28 -5.71 1.19 -10.72
CA HIS A 28 -6.39 2.47 -10.78
C HIS A 28 -7.89 2.33 -10.54
N ALA A 29 -8.55 3.45 -10.22
CA ALA A 29 -10.00 3.48 -10.04
C ALA A 29 -10.79 3.02 -11.29
N GLN A 30 -10.24 3.27 -12.48
CA GLN A 30 -10.83 2.83 -13.75
C GLN A 30 -10.84 1.30 -13.92
N ASP A 31 -9.89 0.59 -13.31
CA ASP A 31 -9.80 -0.87 -13.46
C ASP A 31 -10.84 -1.58 -12.61
N ARG A 32 -11.22 -0.96 -11.47
CA ARG A 32 -12.40 -1.35 -10.71
C ARG A 32 -13.66 -1.29 -11.57
N MET A 33 -13.89 -0.17 -12.26
CA MET A 33 -15.07 -0.01 -13.12
C MET A 33 -15.14 -1.08 -14.22
N LYS A 34 -14.00 -1.43 -14.81
CA LYS A 34 -13.92 -2.50 -15.83
C LYS A 34 -14.19 -3.88 -15.22
N TYR A 35 -13.67 -4.15 -14.03
CA TYR A 35 -13.88 -5.43 -13.37
C TYR A 35 -15.34 -5.62 -12.95
N GLU A 36 -15.98 -4.58 -12.40
CA GLU A 36 -17.39 -4.60 -12.00
C GLU A 36 -18.34 -4.90 -13.18
N GLN A 37 -17.97 -4.55 -14.42
CA GLN A 37 -18.74 -4.87 -15.61
C GLN A 37 -18.77 -6.38 -15.95
N HIS A 38 -17.80 -7.14 -15.47
CA HIS A 38 -17.60 -8.56 -15.83
C HIS A 38 -17.71 -9.49 -14.62
N CYS A 39 -17.91 -8.95 -13.41
CA CYS A 39 -17.97 -9.72 -12.19
C CYS A 39 -19.29 -10.49 -12.04
N THR A 40 -19.23 -11.63 -11.34
CA THR A 40 -20.42 -12.35 -10.91
C THR A 40 -21.12 -11.59 -9.76
N PRO A 41 -22.42 -11.82 -9.52
CA PRO A 41 -23.12 -11.19 -8.39
C PRO A 41 -22.46 -11.44 -7.02
N GLN A 42 -21.85 -12.62 -6.83
CA GLN A 42 -21.12 -12.95 -5.60
C GLN A 42 -19.86 -12.09 -5.45
N GLN A 43 -19.03 -12.02 -6.49
CA GLN A 43 -17.83 -11.19 -6.49
C GLN A 43 -18.16 -9.71 -6.30
N LYS A 44 -19.29 -9.25 -6.86
CA LYS A 44 -19.76 -7.89 -6.67
C LYS A 44 -20.10 -7.59 -5.21
N ALA A 45 -20.77 -8.53 -4.53
CA ALA A 45 -21.08 -8.38 -3.11
C ALA A 45 -19.81 -8.32 -2.25
N GLU A 46 -18.81 -9.15 -2.55
CA GLU A 46 -17.47 -9.10 -1.91
C GLU A 46 -16.80 -7.73 -2.13
N LEU A 47 -16.90 -7.17 -3.35
CA LEU A 47 -16.38 -5.83 -3.68
C LEU A 47 -17.14 -4.66 -3.01
N GLU A 48 -18.39 -4.87 -2.61
CA GLU A 48 -19.19 -3.82 -1.95
C GLU A 48 -19.00 -3.82 -0.43
N ASP A 49 -18.60 -4.95 0.14
CA ASP A 49 -18.34 -5.11 1.59
C ASP A 49 -16.92 -4.66 1.99
N GLU A 50 -15.97 -4.70 1.05
CA GLU A 50 -14.57 -4.35 1.31
C GLU A 50 -14.22 -2.88 1.01
N TYR A 51 -13.33 -2.31 1.84
CA TYR A 51 -12.86 -0.92 1.68
C TYR A 51 -11.62 -0.84 0.78
N PHE A 52 -11.84 -0.87 -0.54
CA PHE A 52 -10.75 -0.83 -1.52
C PHE A 52 -9.93 0.46 -1.47
N THR A 53 -8.61 0.32 -1.59
CA THR A 53 -7.71 1.38 -2.05
C THR A 53 -7.15 0.99 -3.43
N THR A 54 -6.51 1.94 -4.10
CA THR A 54 -5.78 1.64 -5.32
C THR A 54 -4.28 1.57 -5.05
N VAL A 55 -3.57 0.79 -5.85
CA VAL A 55 -2.10 0.73 -5.81
C VAL A 55 -1.52 2.13 -6.04
N GLU A 56 -2.12 2.92 -6.92
CA GLU A 56 -1.75 4.32 -7.17
C GLU A 56 -1.91 5.21 -5.91
N GLU A 57 -3.07 5.17 -5.25
CA GLU A 57 -3.33 5.95 -4.03
C GLU A 57 -2.36 5.54 -2.91
N LEU A 58 -2.18 4.24 -2.70
CA LEU A 58 -1.30 3.71 -1.67
C LEU A 58 0.16 4.08 -1.93
N THR A 59 0.61 3.98 -3.19
CA THR A 59 1.96 4.40 -3.60
C THR A 59 2.18 5.88 -3.30
N HIS A 60 1.21 6.73 -3.62
CA HIS A 60 1.30 8.16 -3.35
C HIS A 60 1.46 8.45 -1.85
N ILE A 61 0.59 7.89 -1.01
CA ILE A 61 0.62 8.07 0.46
C ILE A 61 1.96 7.61 1.04
N PHE A 62 2.46 6.44 0.62
CA PHE A 62 3.72 5.91 1.13
C PHE A 62 4.92 6.72 0.64
N SER A 63 4.92 7.19 -0.60
CA SER A 63 6.00 8.04 -1.13
C SER A 63 6.08 9.40 -0.43
N GLU A 64 4.95 10.01 -0.07
CA GLU A 64 4.93 11.23 0.76
C GLU A 64 5.54 11.01 2.15
N GLU A 65 5.44 9.77 2.66
CA GLU A 65 6.03 9.36 3.93
C GLU A 65 7.44 8.76 3.77
N GLY A 66 8.13 8.98 2.65
CA GLY A 66 9.54 8.64 2.47
C GLY A 66 9.82 7.16 2.19
N PHE A 67 8.83 6.43 1.67
CA PHE A 67 9.00 5.06 1.23
C PHE A 67 9.22 4.96 -0.29
N ILE A 68 10.03 3.98 -0.67
CA ILE A 68 10.16 3.49 -2.03
C ILE A 68 9.25 2.27 -2.17
N CYS A 69 8.28 2.35 -3.08
CA CYS A 69 7.25 1.31 -3.24
C CYS A 69 7.53 0.44 -4.46
N THR A 70 7.24 -0.85 -4.36
CA THR A 70 7.26 -1.82 -5.45
C THR A 70 5.99 -2.66 -5.39
N ASN A 71 5.31 -2.78 -6.53
CA ASN A 71 3.97 -3.36 -6.61
C ASN A 71 4.00 -4.59 -7.52
N TYR A 72 3.38 -5.68 -7.06
CA TYR A 72 3.30 -6.93 -7.81
C TYR A 72 1.83 -7.33 -7.98
N LYS A 73 1.38 -7.39 -9.22
CA LYS A 73 0.05 -7.89 -9.57
C LYS A 73 0.03 -9.42 -9.48
N VAL A 74 -0.83 -9.98 -8.63
CA VAL A 74 -1.03 -11.44 -8.50
C VAL A 74 -2.22 -11.89 -9.34
N SER A 75 -3.30 -11.10 -9.36
CA SER A 75 -4.50 -11.29 -10.19
C SER A 75 -5.10 -9.94 -10.56
N ASP A 76 -6.26 -9.92 -11.23
CA ASP A 76 -6.92 -8.65 -11.58
C ASP A 76 -7.33 -7.80 -10.38
N ILE A 77 -7.50 -8.41 -9.21
CA ILE A 77 -7.90 -7.74 -7.98
C ILE A 77 -6.95 -7.97 -6.81
N LEU A 78 -5.94 -8.82 -6.92
CA LEU A 78 -5.01 -9.13 -5.83
C LEU A 78 -3.62 -8.58 -6.12
N TRP A 79 -3.10 -7.79 -5.18
CA TRP A 79 -1.78 -7.16 -5.29
C TRP A 79 -0.95 -7.40 -4.05
N ILE A 80 0.37 -7.51 -4.26
CA ILE A 80 1.37 -7.43 -3.20
C ILE A 80 2.06 -6.08 -3.35
N PHE A 81 1.88 -5.24 -2.34
CA PHE A 81 2.51 -3.93 -2.19
C PHE A 81 3.68 -4.04 -1.22
N VAL A 82 4.86 -3.63 -1.65
CA VAL A 82 6.09 -3.63 -0.86
C VAL A 82 6.58 -2.22 -0.70
N ALA A 83 6.82 -1.79 0.54
CA ALA A 83 7.40 -0.48 0.85
C ALA A 83 8.65 -0.61 1.72
N ASP A 84 9.74 -0.03 1.23
CA ASP A 84 11.02 0.08 1.91
C ASP A 84 11.29 1.55 2.24
N LEU A 85 11.87 1.85 3.41
CA LEU A 85 12.33 3.22 3.70
C LEU A 85 13.38 3.67 2.69
N SER A 86 13.31 4.93 2.25
CA SER A 86 14.36 5.57 1.45
C SER A 86 15.71 5.55 2.19
N GLU A 87 16.83 5.63 1.47
CA GLU A 87 18.15 5.71 2.09
C GLU A 87 18.29 6.97 2.97
N GLU A 88 17.67 8.08 2.57
CA GLU A 88 17.62 9.33 3.34
C GLU A 88 16.91 9.15 4.68
N ASP A 89 15.73 8.50 4.68
CA ASP A 89 14.97 8.20 5.90
C ASP A 89 15.69 7.17 6.79
N ARG A 90 16.40 6.21 6.20
CA ARG A 90 17.21 5.23 6.92
C ARG A 90 18.35 5.89 7.68
N GLU A 91 19.06 6.84 7.05
CA GLU A 91 20.17 7.56 7.68
C GLU A 91 19.69 8.57 8.74
N CYS A 92 18.57 9.28 8.49
CA CYS A 92 17.93 10.13 9.50
C CYS A 92 17.62 9.37 10.81
N ARG A 93 17.20 8.10 10.71
CA ARG A 93 16.94 7.24 11.89
C ARG A 93 18.21 6.78 12.60
N LYS A 94 19.33 6.65 11.91
CA LYS A 94 20.62 6.29 12.51
C LYS A 94 21.10 7.37 13.47
N ASN A 95 20.94 8.64 13.09
CA ASN A 95 21.40 9.78 13.91
C ASN A 95 20.54 10.03 15.14
N LYS A 96 19.28 9.55 15.17
CA LYS A 96 18.39 9.65 16.35
C LYS A 96 18.67 8.64 17.45
N ARG A 97 19.52 7.62 17.22
CA ARG A 97 19.82 6.57 18.22
C ARG A 97 21.02 6.90 19.13
N PHE A 98 21.63 8.07 18.94
CA PHE A 98 22.84 8.54 19.66
C PHE A 98 22.59 9.77 20.56
N ILE A 99 21.33 10.11 20.82
CA ILE A 99 20.92 11.13 21.80
C ILE A 99 20.06 10.41 22.84
#